data_AF-A0A8T4XMM0-F1
#
_entry.id   AF-A0A8T4XMM0-F1
#
_cell.length_a   1.000
_cell.length_b   1.000
_cell.length_c   1.000
_cell.angle_alpha   90.00
_cell.angle_beta   90.00
_cell.angle_gamma   90.00
#
_symmetry.space_group_name_H-M   'P 1'
#
loop_
_entity.id
_entity.type
_entity.pdbx_description
1 polymer ?
#
loop_
_entity_poly.entity_id
_entity_poly.type
_entity_poly.pdbx_seq_one_letter_code
_entity_poly.pdbx_strand_id
1 'polypeptide(L)'
;MEISRKRLREEVLNRIKYVKNCVLARELCLLIRTNRAVLEPKDVHDICLYISGLCKEEGCEEPSELCRKAAEAVGSGDEEKYLELCAQSAMKCGESRRPTPKKATYVA
;
A
#
# COMPACT_ATOMS: atom_id res chain seq x y z
N MET A 1 -8.26 24.65 -27.29
CA MET A 1 -7.46 23.40 -27.27
C MET A 1 -6.46 23.34 -26.12
N GLU A 2 -5.77 24.43 -25.76
CA GLU A 2 -4.77 24.42 -24.67
C GLU A 2 -5.32 24.04 -23.28
N ILE A 3 -6.56 24.46 -22.97
CA ILE A 3 -7.24 24.09 -21.71
C ILE A 3 -7.48 22.57 -21.63
N SER A 4 -7.86 21.93 -22.74
CA SER A 4 -8.00 20.47 -22.82
C SER A 4 -6.67 19.75 -22.62
N ARG A 5 -5.57 20.27 -23.20
CA ARG A 5 -4.22 19.73 -23.00
C ARG A 5 -3.74 19.87 -21.55
N LYS A 6 -3.95 21.02 -20.91
CA LYS A 6 -3.57 21.26 -19.50
C LYS A 6 -4.30 20.29 -18.57
N ARG A 7 -5.62 20.17 -18.75
CA ARG A 7 -6.44 19.22 -17.99
C ARG A 7 -6.01 17.77 -18.19
N LEU A 8 -5.78 17.34 -19.44
CA LEU A 8 -5.30 15.99 -19.73
C LEU A 8 -3.94 15.71 -19.06
N ARG A 9 -3.03 16.70 -19.05
CA ARG A 9 -1.74 16.58 -18.35
C ARG A 9 -1.94 16.36 -16.85
N GLU A 10 -2.82 17.12 -16.20
CA GLU A 10 -3.11 16.96 -14.77
C GLU A 10 -3.72 15.59 -14.47
N GLU A 11 -4.67 15.13 -15.28
CA GLU A 11 -5.26 13.78 -15.16
C GLU A 11 -4.18 12.68 -15.27
N VAL A 12 -3.27 12.80 -16.24
CA VAL A 12 -2.14 11.87 -16.40
C VAL A 12 -1.19 11.91 -15.21
N LEU A 13 -0.81 13.09 -14.74
CA LEU A 13 0.10 13.24 -13.59
C LEU A 13 -0.53 12.67 -12.30
N ASN A 14 -1.82 12.91 -12.07
CA ASN A 14 -2.57 12.33 -10.95
C ASN A 14 -2.62 10.81 -11.05
N ARG A 15 -2.81 10.26 -12.26
CA ARG A 15 -2.79 8.81 -12.47
C ARG A 15 -1.41 8.21 -12.19
N ILE A 16 -0.34 8.87 -12.62
CA ILE A 16 1.04 8.44 -12.34
C ILE A 16 1.31 8.43 -10.84
N LYS A 17 0.93 9.50 -10.14
CA LYS A 17 1.07 9.60 -8.68
C LYS A 17 0.34 8.43 -7.99
N TYR A 18 -0.92 8.23 -8.34
CA TYR A 18 -1.73 7.13 -7.83
C TYR A 18 -1.13 5.73 -8.10
N VAL A 19 -0.54 5.49 -9.27
CA VAL A 19 0.12 4.21 -9.58
C VAL A 19 1.40 4.02 -8.75
N LYS A 20 2.22 5.06 -8.63
CA LYS A 20 3.47 5.01 -7.87
C LYS A 20 3.27 4.81 -6.37
N ASN A 21 2.11 5.22 -5.86
CA ASN A 21 1.83 5.16 -4.43
C ASN A 21 0.74 4.13 -4.12
N CYS A 22 -0.53 4.45 -4.30
CA CYS A 22 -1.67 3.60 -3.94
C CYS A 22 -1.59 2.17 -4.53
N VAL A 23 -1.30 2.03 -5.83
CA VAL A 23 -1.21 0.70 -6.47
C VAL A 23 0.02 -0.07 -5.98
N LEU A 24 1.19 0.58 -5.94
CA LEU A 24 2.42 -0.04 -5.46
C LEU A 24 2.30 -0.48 -4.00
N ALA A 25 1.83 0.41 -3.12
CA ALA A 25 1.60 0.13 -1.70
C ALA A 25 0.68 -1.07 -1.51
N ARG A 26 -0.36 -1.20 -2.34
CA ARG A 26 -1.29 -2.31 -2.24
C ARG A 26 -0.67 -3.63 -2.69
N GLU A 27 0.09 -3.63 -3.78
CA GLU A 27 0.77 -4.84 -4.26
C GLU A 27 1.77 -5.34 -3.22
N LEU A 28 2.60 -4.44 -2.67
CA LEU A 28 3.53 -4.77 -1.60
C LEU A 28 2.82 -5.28 -0.34
N CYS A 29 1.73 -4.63 0.07
CA CYS A 29 0.92 -5.06 1.21
C CYS A 29 0.37 -6.47 1.01
N LEU A 30 -0.10 -6.80 -0.20
CA LEU A 30 -0.59 -8.13 -0.51
C LEU A 30 0.53 -9.16 -0.40
N LEU A 31 1.69 -8.89 -1.01
CA LEU A 31 2.86 -9.77 -0.95
C LEU A 31 3.28 -10.07 0.49
N ILE A 32 3.34 -9.05 1.35
CA ILE A 32 3.64 -9.23 2.78
C ILE A 32 2.58 -10.10 3.47
N ARG A 33 1.30 -9.78 3.28
CA ARG A 33 0.21 -10.47 4.01
C ARG A 33 0.05 -11.93 3.60
N THR A 34 0.32 -12.26 2.34
CA THR A 34 0.17 -13.63 1.83
C THR A 34 1.42 -14.49 2.01
N ASN A 35 2.59 -13.88 2.22
CA ASN A 35 3.87 -14.60 2.32
C ASN A 35 4.56 -14.44 3.67
N ARG A 36 3.88 -13.90 4.70
CA ARG A 36 4.47 -13.67 6.04
C ARG A 36 5.22 -14.89 6.59
N ALA A 37 4.68 -16.09 6.38
CA ALA A 37 5.25 -17.33 6.90
C ALA A 37 6.67 -17.67 6.38
N VAL A 38 7.12 -17.01 5.31
CA VAL A 38 8.45 -17.24 4.70
C VAL A 38 9.35 -16.00 4.76
N LEU A 39 8.92 -14.92 5.41
CA LEU A 39 9.67 -13.67 5.54
C LEU A 39 10.25 -13.54 6.94
N GLU A 40 11.43 -12.94 7.04
CA GLU A 40 12.00 -12.58 8.34
C GLU A 40 11.25 -11.37 8.91
N PRO A 41 11.17 -11.22 10.25
CA PRO A 41 10.52 -10.06 10.88
C PRO A 41 11.06 -8.72 10.36
N LYS A 42 12.36 -8.66 10.04
CA LYS A 42 12.99 -7.46 9.48
C LYS A 42 12.46 -7.11 8.08
N ASP A 43 12.22 -8.11 7.22
CA ASP A 43 11.66 -7.89 5.89
C ASP A 43 10.27 -7.27 6.00
N VAL A 44 9.45 -7.84 6.89
CA VAL A 44 8.08 -7.35 7.14
C VAL A 44 8.11 -5.94 7.72
N HIS A 45 8.97 -5.66 8.70
CA HIS A 45 9.14 -4.33 9.28
C HIS A 45 9.49 -3.28 8.20
N ASP A 46 10.56 -3.52 7.45
CA ASP A 46 11.09 -2.53 6.50
C ASP A 46 10.10 -2.25 5.37
N ILE A 47 9.41 -3.29 4.87
CA ILE A 47 8.41 -3.15 3.81
C ILE A 47 7.14 -2.49 4.34
N CYS A 48 6.64 -2.87 5.52
CA CYS A 48 5.46 -2.21 6.12
C CYS A 48 5.72 -0.72 6.43
N LEU A 49 6.94 -0.38 6.85
CA LEU A 49 7.35 1.00 7.06
C LEU A 49 7.39 1.76 5.73
N TYR A 50 7.94 1.17 4.67
CA TYR A 50 7.92 1.76 3.33
C TYR A 50 6.49 2.00 2.82
N ILE A 51 5.59 1.01 2.98
CA ILE A 51 4.15 1.14 2.65
C ILE A 51 3.52 2.31 3.43
N SER A 52 3.86 2.48 4.71
CA SER A 52 3.35 3.62 5.49
C SER A 52 3.74 4.97 4.86
N GLY A 53 4.97 5.08 4.34
CA GLY A 53 5.44 6.26 3.63
C GLY A 53 4.62 6.54 2.36
N LEU A 54 4.37 5.51 1.55
CA LEU A 54 3.54 5.63 0.34
C LEU A 54 2.11 6.08 0.67
N CYS A 55 1.51 5.55 1.74
CA CYS A 55 0.19 5.98 2.20
C CYS A 55 0.18 7.45 2.63
N LYS A 56 1.23 7.90 3.34
CA LYS A 56 1.36 9.30 3.77
C LYS A 56 1.46 10.28 2.60
N GLU A 57 2.20 9.92 1.54
CA GLU A 57 2.32 10.76 0.33
C GLU A 57 0.99 10.95 -0.43
N GLU A 58 0.04 10.03 -0.24
CA GLU A 58 -1.32 10.10 -0.78
C GLU A 58 -2.32 10.74 0.17
N GLY A 59 -1.90 11.21 1.36
CA GLY A 59 -2.82 11.76 2.35
C GLY A 59 -3.74 10.72 2.97
N CYS A 60 -3.25 9.48 3.14
CA CYS A 60 -3.93 8.41 3.86
C CYS A 60 -3.38 8.31 5.30
N GLU A 61 -3.56 9.35 6.12
CA GLU A 61 -2.97 9.50 7.45
C GLU A 61 -3.28 8.32 8.38
N GLU A 62 -4.55 7.93 8.48
CA GLU A 62 -4.96 6.85 9.38
C GLU A 62 -4.39 5.47 8.95
N PRO A 63 -4.53 5.02 7.69
CA PRO A 63 -3.84 3.81 7.22
C PRO A 63 -2.32 3.87 7.35
N SER A 64 -1.72 5.03 7.07
CA SER A 64 -0.28 5.24 7.21
C SER A 64 0.17 4.98 8.66
N GLU A 65 -0.53 5.59 9.62
CA GLU A 65 -0.17 5.46 11.04
C GLU A 65 -0.38 4.02 11.56
N LEU A 66 -1.44 3.35 11.11
CA LEU A 66 -1.66 1.94 11.43
C LEU A 66 -0.57 1.04 10.84
N CYS A 67 -0.16 1.26 9.58
CA CYS A 67 0.95 0.53 8.95
C CYS A 67 2.28 0.75 9.69
N ARG A 68 2.55 1.99 10.10
CA ARG A 68 3.76 2.36 10.86
C ARG A 68 3.80 1.62 12.20
N LYS A 69 2.71 1.68 12.98
CA LYS A 69 2.60 0.95 14.26
C LYS A 69 2.68 -0.56 14.09
N ALA A 70 2.11 -1.10 13.00
CA ALA A 70 2.20 -2.51 12.67
C ALA A 70 3.65 -2.92 12.39
N ALA A 71 4.40 -2.12 11.62
CA ALA A 71 5.83 -2.35 11.39
C ALA A 71 6.61 -2.38 12.72
N GLU A 72 6.39 -1.39 13.60
CA GLU A 72 7.02 -1.34 14.93
C GLU A 72 6.71 -2.58 15.78
N ALA A 73 5.47 -3.05 15.79
CA ALA A 73 5.05 -4.24 16.54
C ALA A 73 5.80 -5.51 16.08
N VAL A 74 5.99 -5.67 14.77
CA VAL A 74 6.83 -6.76 14.23
C VAL A 74 8.27 -6.63 14.70
N GLY A 75 8.84 -5.41 14.65
CA GLY A 75 10.20 -5.13 15.12
C GLY A 75 10.42 -5.43 16.60
N SER A 76 9.37 -5.33 17.43
CA SER A 76 9.40 -5.69 18.86
C SER A 76 9.00 -7.14 19.16
N GLY A 77 8.68 -7.95 18.15
CA GLY A 77 8.26 -9.35 18.33
C GLY A 77 6.80 -9.54 18.81
N ASP A 78 5.97 -8.49 18.76
CA ASP A 78 4.56 -8.52 19.15
C ASP A 78 3.68 -8.86 17.93
N GLU A 79 3.64 -10.15 17.57
CA GLU A 79 2.93 -10.61 16.38
C GLU A 79 1.42 -10.38 16.46
N GLU A 80 0.81 -10.57 17.64
CA GLU A 80 -0.63 -10.40 17.82
C GLU A 80 -1.05 -8.95 17.51
N LYS A 81 -0.33 -7.98 18.07
CA LYS A 81 -0.57 -6.56 17.80
C LYS A 81 -0.31 -6.18 16.36
N TYR A 82 0.72 -6.75 15.73
CA TYR A 82 0.95 -6.57 14.30
C TYR A 82 -0.27 -7.02 13.48
N LEU A 83 -0.80 -8.22 13.75
CA LEU A 83 -1.92 -8.77 13.00
C LEU A 83 -3.18 -7.93 13.15
N GLU A 84 -3.45 -7.44 14.37
CA GLU A 84 -4.56 -6.54 14.64
C GLU A 84 -4.44 -5.23 13.84
N LEU A 85 -3.32 -4.53 13.98
CA LEU A 85 -3.07 -3.25 13.31
C LEU A 85 -3.05 -3.38 11.78
N CYS A 86 -2.44 -4.45 11.27
CA CYS A 86 -2.38 -4.76 9.85
C CYS A 86 -3.79 -4.97 9.28
N ALA A 87 -4.65 -5.72 9.98
CA ALA A 87 -6.03 -5.93 9.58
C ALA A 87 -6.83 -4.60 9.56
N GLN A 88 -6.68 -3.77 10.60
CA GLN A 88 -7.34 -2.46 10.66
C GLN A 88 -6.92 -1.54 9.51
N SER A 89 -5.62 -1.47 9.21
CA SER A 89 -5.10 -0.66 8.10
C SER A 89 -5.66 -1.14 6.76
N ALA A 90 -5.65 -2.46 6.52
CA ALA A 90 -6.15 -3.03 5.28
C ALA A 90 -7.65 -2.72 5.04
N MET A 91 -8.47 -2.73 6.09
CA MET A 91 -9.90 -2.37 5.99
C MET A 91 -10.11 -0.90 5.62
N LYS A 92 -9.19 -0.01 6.03
CA LYS A 92 -9.24 1.44 5.79
C LYS A 92 -8.59 1.88 4.48
N CYS A 93 -7.82 1.01 3.82
CA CYS A 93 -7.24 1.26 2.52
C CYS A 93 -8.29 1.24 1.39
N GLY A 94 -8.48 2.35 0.68
CA GLY A 94 -9.40 2.46 -0.45
C GLY A 94 -9.07 1.48 -1.60
N GLU A 95 -7.78 1.25 -1.84
CA GLU A 95 -7.30 0.29 -2.84
C GLU A 95 -7.59 -1.16 -2.47
N SER A 96 -7.61 -1.47 -1.17
CA SER A 96 -7.97 -2.81 -0.70
C SER A 96 -9.41 -3.18 -1.04
N ARG A 97 -10.28 -2.19 -1.28
CA ARG A 97 -11.70 -2.39 -1.62
C ARG A 97 -11.94 -2.40 -3.12
N ARG A 98 -10.94 -2.06 -3.93
CA ARG A 98 -11.10 -2.11 -5.39
C ARG A 98 -11.15 -3.56 -5.85
N PRO A 99 -12.03 -3.89 -6.80
CA PRO A 99 -12.02 -5.20 -7.44
C PRO A 99 -10.64 -5.44 -8.06
N THR A 100 -10.07 -6.62 -7.84
CA THR A 100 -8.85 -7.02 -8.53
C THR A 100 -9.11 -6.92 -10.04
N PRO A 101 -8.33 -6.10 -10.78
CA PRO A 101 -8.44 -6.11 -12.23
C PRO A 101 -8.24 -7.56 -12.69
N LYS A 102 -9.14 -8.08 -13.53
CA LYS A 102 -8.93 -9.39 -14.16
C LYS A 102 -7.52 -9.37 -14.74
N LYS A 103 -6.64 -10.28 -14.29
CA LYS A 103 -5.25 -10.35 -14.77
C LYS A 103 -5.34 -10.28 -16.29
N ALA A 104 -4.86 -9.17 -16.88
CA ALA A 104 -4.55 -9.18 -18.29
C ALA A 104 -3.47 -10.24 -18.39
N THR A 105 -3.81 -11.40 -18.95
CA THR A 105 -2.80 -12.31 -19.46
C THR A 105 -2.00 -11.48 -20.43
N TYR A 106 -0.84 -10.99 -19.98
CA TYR A 106 0.21 -10.60 -20.89
C TYR A 106 0.51 -11.88 -21.66
N VAL A 107 -0.07 -11.96 -22.86
CA VAL A 107 0.29 -12.97 -23.84
C VAL A 107 1.71 -12.61 -24.22
N ALA A 108 2.66 -13.40 -23.74
CA ALA A 108 4.04 -13.39 -24.20
C ALA A 108 4.09 -13.86 -25.66
#